data_AF-A0A381KMS5-F1
#
_entry.id   AF-A0A381KMS5-F1
#
_cell.length_a   1.000
_cell.length_b   1.000
_cell.length_c   1.000
_cell.angle_alpha   90.00
_cell.angle_beta   90.00
_cell.angle_gamma   90.00
#
_symmetry.space_group_name_H-M   'P 1'
#
loop_
_entity.id
_entity.type
_entity.pdbx_description
1 polymer ?
#
loop_
_entity_poly.entity_id
_entity_poly.type
_entity_poly.pdbx_seq_one_letter_code
_entity_poly.pdbx_strand_id
1 'polypeptide(L)'
;MDLHVAKPGVVIGRAGAGIEALKAELEKMTKKTIIVNIVEVRSTDKNAQLVAENIALAIERRVAFRRAMKQAIQRAMKSGAKGIKVSASGRLGGAEMARTEGL
;
A
#
# COMPACT_ATOMS: atom_id res chain seq x y z
N MET A 1 17.88 0.30 -7.54
CA MET A 1 16.43 0.54 -7.48
C MET A 1 15.99 0.33 -6.06
N ASP A 2 15.33 1.32 -5.45
CA ASP A 2 14.98 1.28 -4.04
C ASP A 2 13.51 0.91 -3.86
N LEU A 3 13.28 -0.21 -3.18
CA LEU A 3 11.97 -0.79 -2.96
C LEU A 3 11.53 -0.43 -1.54
N HIS A 4 10.50 0.42 -1.46
CA HIS A 4 9.97 0.91 -0.20
C HIS A 4 8.91 -0.05 0.31
N VAL A 5 9.15 -0.70 1.44
CA VAL A 5 8.30 -1.79 1.93
C VAL A 5 7.92 -1.57 3.39
N ALA A 6 6.64 -1.81 3.72
CA ALA A 6 6.13 -1.80 5.08
C ALA A 6 6.68 -2.94 5.95
N LYS A 7 6.92 -4.11 5.35
CA LYS A 7 7.42 -5.33 6.00
C LYS A 7 8.55 -5.95 5.16
N PRO A 8 9.82 -5.54 5.36
CA PRO A 8 10.93 -6.04 4.55
C PRO A 8 11.11 -7.56 4.65
N GLY A 9 10.83 -8.15 5.81
CA GLY A 9 10.96 -9.60 6.02
C GLY A 9 10.08 -10.46 5.09
N VAL A 10 8.93 -9.96 4.63
CA VAL A 10 8.08 -10.68 3.67
C VAL A 10 8.70 -10.69 2.28
N VAL A 11 9.40 -9.61 1.91
CA VAL A 11 10.06 -9.46 0.58
C VAL A 11 11.39 -10.21 0.54
N ILE A 12 12.13 -10.25 1.65
CA ILE A 12 13.38 -11.01 1.76
C ILE A 12 13.11 -12.53 1.68
N GLY A 13 12.02 -12.99 2.32
CA GLY A 13 11.69 -14.42 2.39
C GLY A 13 12.66 -15.21 3.30
N ARG A 14 12.57 -16.55 3.26
CA ARG A 14 13.51 -17.41 4.00
C ARG A 14 14.88 -17.36 3.35
N ALA A 15 15.92 -17.03 4.12
CA ALA A 15 17.33 -16.99 3.70
C ALA A 15 17.62 -16.11 2.45
N GLY A 16 16.79 -15.10 2.15
CA GLY A 16 17.01 -14.20 1.01
C GLY A 16 16.46 -14.68 -0.33
N ALA A 17 15.80 -15.85 -0.38
CA ALA A 17 15.27 -16.43 -1.60
C ALA A 17 14.28 -15.52 -2.34
N GLY A 18 13.54 -14.67 -1.63
CA GLY A 18 12.58 -13.75 -2.23
C GLY A 18 13.24 -12.65 -3.08
N ILE A 19 14.37 -12.11 -2.61
CA ILE A 19 15.13 -11.09 -3.37
C ILE A 19 15.76 -11.71 -4.61
N GLU A 20 16.31 -12.92 -4.47
CA GLU A 20 17.01 -13.59 -5.55
C GLU A 20 16.06 -13.94 -6.71
N ALA A 21 14.86 -14.42 -6.38
CA ALA A 21 13.79 -14.64 -7.35
C ALA A 21 13.34 -13.33 -8.03
N LEU A 22 13.10 -12.26 -7.26
CA LEU A 22 12.69 -10.96 -7.80
C LEU A 22 13.75 -10.38 -8.74
N LYS A 23 15.03 -10.48 -8.36
CA LYS A 23 16.16 -10.04 -9.18
C LYS A 23 16.20 -10.81 -10.50
N ALA A 24 16.08 -12.14 -10.47
CA ALA A 24 16.07 -12.97 -11.68
C ALA A 24 14.92 -12.61 -12.63
N GLU A 25 13.72 -12.33 -12.09
CA GLU A 25 12.56 -11.91 -12.88
C GLU A 25 12.78 -10.54 -13.54
N LEU A 26 13.30 -9.57 -12.78
CA LEU A 26 13.61 -8.24 -13.27
C LEU A 26 14.72 -8.24 -14.33
N GLU A 27 15.77 -9.04 -14.13
CA GLU A 27 16.85 -9.21 -15.11
C GLU A 27 16.34 -9.86 -16.40
N LYS A 28 15.42 -10.84 -16.29
CA LYS A 28 14.78 -11.46 -17.47
C LYS A 28 13.94 -10.46 -18.26
N MET A 29 13.22 -9.58 -17.59
CA MET A 29 12.38 -8.56 -18.25
C MET A 29 13.21 -7.43 -18.87
N THR A 30 14.22 -6.93 -18.16
CA THR A 30 14.97 -5.73 -18.54
C THR A 30 16.27 -6.02 -19.30
N LYS A 31 16.73 -7.28 -19.30
CA LYS A 31 18.01 -7.73 -19.86
C LYS A 31 19.23 -6.97 -19.32
N LYS A 32 19.11 -6.39 -18.13
CA LYS A 32 20.16 -5.62 -17.46
C LYS A 32 20.31 -6.10 -16.02
N THR A 33 21.52 -6.03 -15.49
CA THR A 33 21.79 -6.36 -14.09
C THR A 33 21.16 -5.31 -13.18
N ILE A 34 20.26 -5.73 -12.29
CA ILE A 34 19.53 -4.83 -11.39
C ILE A 34 19.96 -5.09 -9.96
N ILE A 35 20.32 -4.02 -9.26
CA ILE A 35 20.55 -4.01 -7.81
C ILE A 35 19.27 -3.50 -7.14
N VAL A 36 18.68 -4.33 -6.29
CA VAL A 36 17.47 -4.03 -5.53
C VAL A 36 17.87 -3.75 -4.09
N ASN A 37 17.57 -2.55 -3.60
CA ASN A 37 17.74 -2.19 -2.19
C ASN A 37 16.37 -2.17 -1.53
N ILE A 38 16.25 -2.77 -0.34
CA ILE A 38 15.01 -2.73 0.43
C ILE A 38 15.12 -1.62 1.47
N VAL A 39 14.22 -0.65 1.38
CA VAL A 39 14.12 0.46 2.33
C VAL A 39 12.85 0.26 3.15
N GLU A 40 13.02 0.14 4.46
CA GLU A 40 11.90 -0.01 5.38
C GLU A 40 11.18 1.33 5.60
N VAL A 41 9.85 1.30 5.45
CA VAL A 41 9.00 2.45 5.76
C VAL A 41 8.62 2.42 7.24
N ARG A 42 9.31 3.23 8.06
CA ARG A 42 9.11 3.29 9.53
C ARG A 42 7.70 3.68 9.97
N SER A 43 7.00 4.50 9.19
CA SER A 43 5.64 4.95 9.50
C SER A 43 4.72 4.70 8.32
N THR A 44 4.16 3.48 8.27
CA THR A 44 3.26 3.06 7.20
C THR A 44 2.00 3.93 7.11
N ASP A 45 1.49 4.39 8.26
CA ASP A 45 0.31 5.26 8.35
C ASP A 45 0.56 6.70 7.87
N LYS A 46 1.81 7.09 7.61
CA LYS A 46 2.17 8.39 6.99
C LYS A 46 2.47 8.29 5.51
N ASN A 47 2.61 7.08 4.99
CA ASN A 47 2.89 6.88 3.58
C ASN A 47 1.57 6.79 2.81
N ALA A 48 1.33 7.75 1.92
CA ALA A 48 0.08 7.85 1.18
C ALA A 48 -0.23 6.58 0.36
N GLN A 49 0.77 5.98 -0.28
CA GLN A 49 0.61 4.78 -1.08
C GLN A 49 0.15 3.59 -0.21
N LEU A 50 0.85 3.35 0.90
CA LEU A 50 0.51 2.25 1.81
C LEU A 50 -0.86 2.46 2.47
N VAL A 51 -1.23 3.70 2.79
CA VAL A 51 -2.56 4.00 3.32
C VAL A 51 -3.65 3.74 2.29
N ALA A 52 -3.44 4.15 1.03
CA ALA A 52 -4.40 3.92 -0.05
C ALA A 52 -4.60 2.43 -0.34
N GLU A 53 -3.52 1.65 -0.42
CA GLU A 53 -3.57 0.19 -0.61
C GLU A 53 -4.31 -0.51 0.53
N ASN A 54 -4.08 -0.08 1.78
CA ASN A 54 -4.80 -0.62 2.94
C ASN A 54 -6.31 -0.33 2.88
N ILE A 55 -6.71 0.87 2.42
CA ILE A 55 -8.12 1.21 2.25
C ILE A 55 -8.75 0.36 1.14
N ALA A 56 -8.06 0.22 0.00
CA ALA A 56 -8.51 -0.62 -1.11
C ALA A 56 -8.73 -2.07 -0.65
N LEU A 57 -7.73 -2.66 0.03
CA LEU A 57 -7.81 -4.02 0.57
C LEU A 57 -8.96 -4.18 1.58
N ALA A 58 -9.22 -3.16 2.41
CA ALA A 58 -10.34 -3.20 3.35
C ALA A 58 -11.69 -3.20 2.62
N ILE A 59 -11.83 -2.41 1.55
CA ILE A 59 -13.05 -2.37 0.72
C ILE A 59 -13.25 -3.70 -0.01
N GLU A 60 -12.18 -4.29 -0.56
CA GLU A 60 -12.22 -5.62 -1.19
C GLU A 60 -12.66 -6.72 -0.21
N ARG A 61 -12.20 -6.62 1.05
CA ARG A 61 -12.66 -7.47 2.16
C ARG A 61 -14.07 -7.13 2.65
N ARG A 62 -14.83 -6.36 1.87
CA ARG A 62 -16.22 -5.94 2.13
C ARG A 62 -16.41 -5.11 3.39
N VAL A 63 -15.37 -4.45 3.88
CA VAL A 63 -15.53 -3.43 4.92
C VAL A 63 -16.25 -2.23 4.32
N ALA A 64 -17.20 -1.67 5.07
CA ALA A 64 -17.89 -0.45 4.65
C ALA A 64 -16.87 0.66 4.31
N PHE A 65 -16.92 1.18 3.07
CA PHE A 65 -15.93 2.14 2.54
C PHE A 65 -15.74 3.36 3.46
N ARG A 66 -16.84 3.90 4.01
CA ARG A 66 -16.81 5.03 4.96
C ARG A 66 -16.06 4.68 6.25
N ARG A 67 -16.19 3.44 6.74
CA ARG A 67 -15.46 2.95 7.92
C ARG A 67 -13.97 2.77 7.60
N ALA A 68 -13.64 2.16 6.46
CA ALA A 68 -12.25 1.98 6.02
C ALA A 68 -11.52 3.33 5.91
N MET A 69 -12.13 4.32 5.24
CA MET A 69 -11.55 5.66 5.10
C MET A 69 -11.41 6.37 6.46
N LYS A 70 -12.44 6.37 7.32
CA LYS A 70 -12.34 6.98 8.66
C LYS A 70 -11.26 6.34 9.52
N GLN A 71 -11.12 5.02 9.49
CA GLN A 71 -10.08 4.32 10.23
C GLN A 71 -8.69 4.69 9.74
N ALA A 72 -8.48 4.80 8.43
CA ALA A 72 -7.22 5.25 7.86
C ALA A 72 -6.86 6.68 8.28
N ILE A 73 -7.83 7.61 8.22
CA ILE A 73 -7.65 8.99 8.68
C ILE A 73 -7.25 9.03 10.16
N GLN A 74 -7.98 8.31 11.01
CA GLN A 74 -7.68 8.26 12.45
C GLN A 74 -6.28 7.70 12.73
N ARG A 75 -5.86 6.65 12.02
CA ARG A 75 -4.51 6.07 12.16
C ARG A 75 -3.42 7.05 11.72
N ALA A 76 -3.61 7.69 10.57
CA ALA A 76 -2.67 8.68 10.06
C ALA A 76 -2.54 9.88 11.01
N MET A 77 -3.64 10.42 11.52
CA MET A 77 -3.63 11.49 12.52
C MET A 77 -2.94 11.04 13.81
N LYS A 78 -3.25 9.84 14.33
CA LYS A 78 -2.61 9.28 15.53
C LYS A 78 -1.11 9.05 15.35
N SER A 79 -0.66 8.74 14.14
CA SER A 79 0.76 8.62 13.81
C SER A 79 1.49 9.97 13.84
N GLY A 80 0.77 11.09 13.94
CA GLY A 80 1.32 12.45 13.96
C GLY A 80 1.38 13.11 12.59
N ALA A 81 0.45 12.77 11.69
CA ALA A 81 0.23 13.56 10.47
C ALA A 81 -0.42 14.91 10.84
N LYS A 82 0.01 16.00 10.17
CA LYS A 82 -0.60 17.34 10.36
C LYS A 82 -2.01 17.44 9.77
N GLY A 83 -2.27 16.62 8.75
CA GLY A 83 -3.55 16.52 8.06
C GLY A 83 -3.47 15.41 7.02
N ILE A 84 -4.63 14.87 6.67
CA ILE A 84 -4.78 13.84 5.65
C ILE A 84 -6.12 14.06 4.95
N LYS A 85 -6.15 13.82 3.64
CA LYS A 85 -7.37 13.79 2.84
C LYS A 85 -7.42 12.47 2.11
N VAL A 86 -8.56 11.80 2.16
CA VAL A 86 -8.77 10.50 1.51
C VAL A 86 -9.98 10.59 0.60
N SER A 87 -9.83 10.16 -0.64
CA SER A 87 -10.94 10.07 -1.59
C SER A 87 -11.03 8.66 -2.17
N ALA A 88 -12.24 8.11 -2.21
CA ALA A 88 -12.54 6.87 -2.90
C ALA A 88 -13.62 7.11 -3.95
N SER A 89 -13.48 6.51 -5.12
CA SER A 89 -14.46 6.62 -6.21
C SER A 89 -14.83 5.24 -6.75
N GLY A 90 -16.09 5.09 -7.17
CA GLY A 90 -16.58 3.87 -7.81
C GLY A 90 -17.98 3.49 -7.35
N ARG A 91 -18.35 2.23 -7.56
CA ARG A 91 -19.63 1.64 -7.11
C ARG A 91 -19.61 1.34 -5.61
N LEU A 92 -19.40 2.38 -4.81
CA LEU A 92 -19.12 2.28 -3.38
C LEU A 92 -20.30 1.67 -2.62
N GLY A 93 -20.06 0.51 -2.01
CA GLY A 93 -21.07 -0.24 -1.27
C GLY A 93 -22.06 -1.01 -2.16
N GLY A 94 -21.70 -1.27 -3.42
CA GLY A 94 -22.55 -2.02 -4.36
C GLY A 94 -23.61 -1.18 -5.07
N ALA A 95 -23.48 0.15 -5.05
CA ALA A 95 -24.37 1.05 -5.78
C ALA A 95 -24.34 0.76 -7.29
N GLU A 96 -25.46 0.99 -7.98
CA GLU A 96 -25.53 0.85 -9.44
C GLU A 96 -24.68 1.91 -10.15
N MET A 97 -24.71 3.14 -9.66
CA MET A 97 -23.92 4.25 -10.20
C MET A 97 -22.65 4.49 -9.40
N ALA A 98 -21.56 4.84 -10.10
CA ALA A 98 -20.32 5.23 -9.46
C ALA A 98 -20.42 6.64 -8.86
N ARG A 99 -19.83 6.82 -7.68
CA ARG A 99 -19.73 8.11 -6.99
C ARG A 99 -18.34 8.29 -6.38
N THR A 100 -17.98 9.54 -6.12
CA THR A 100 -16.73 9.90 -5.43
C THR A 100 -17.06 10.44 -4.06
N GLU A 101 -16.42 9.87 -3.04
CA GLU A 101 -16.57 10.25 -1.63
C GLU A 101 -15.20 10.70 -1.12
N GLY A 102 -15.13 11.92 -0.58
CA GLY A 102 -13.92 12.49 0.02
C GLY A 102 -14.13 12.80 1.49
N LEU A 103 -13.13 12.48 2.31
CA LEU A 103 -13.05 12.77 3.75
C LEU A 103 -11.73 13.45 4.11
#